data_AF-A0A4S2DAG0-F1
#
_entry.id   AF-A0A4S2DAG0-F1
#
_cell.length_a   1.000
_cell.length_b   1.000
_cell.length_c   1.000
_cell.angle_alpha   90.00
_cell.angle_beta   90.00
_cell.angle_gamma   90.00
#
_symmetry.space_group_name_H-M   'P 1'
#
loop_
_entity.id
_entity.type
_entity.pdbx_description
1 polymer ?
#
loop_
_entity_poly.entity_id
_entity_poly.type
_entity_poly.pdbx_seq_one_letter_code
_entity_poly.pdbx_strand_id
1 'polypeptide(L)'
;MKKLVYALLIFILSSCTTLTPVSYVKTLDYRPLIENGLFVTESNSVSFEYTSIGSLFAQETDGWINGQFVTPRIKNMYNNILLEAQRLGANGLINMSVKRLDHSIVIQGMFIKRVKYGDVKIIEEQSVPIANDSLTGIKDDIRVGKINGTEYSVFRETEYEICLSTSRKLTVSEMKGIKKELVVSKKVLQFYILGIDNDNPYASLYETQLIEHGKGKITEFNE
;
A
#
# COMPACT_ATOMS: atom_id res chain seq x y z
N MET A 1 62.68 -17.39 41.52
CA MET A 1 61.29 -17.85 41.26
C MET A 1 60.30 -16.69 41.05
N LYS A 2 60.33 -15.61 41.84
CA LYS A 2 59.39 -14.47 41.69
C LYS A 2 59.40 -13.82 40.29
N LYS A 3 60.56 -13.66 39.66
CA LYS A 3 60.71 -13.09 38.30
C LYS A 3 60.09 -13.96 37.20
N LEU A 4 60.05 -15.28 37.38
CA LEU A 4 59.42 -16.23 36.45
C LEU A 4 57.89 -16.18 36.54
N VAL A 5 57.35 -15.94 37.75
CA VAL A 5 55.91 -15.74 37.96
C VAL A 5 55.43 -14.45 37.27
N TYR A 6 56.20 -13.36 37.35
CA TYR A 6 55.85 -12.11 36.65
C TYR A 6 55.90 -12.25 35.12
N ALA A 7 56.88 -13.00 34.58
CA ALA A 7 56.95 -13.27 33.14
C ALA A 7 55.78 -14.12 32.64
N LEU A 8 55.35 -15.11 33.43
CA LEU A 8 54.17 -15.93 33.13
C LEU A 8 52.88 -15.11 33.18
N LEU A 9 52.75 -14.17 34.13
CA LEU A 9 51.57 -13.31 34.26
C LEU A 9 51.38 -12.38 33.04
N ILE A 10 52.48 -11.88 32.48
CA ILE A 10 52.46 -11.01 31.29
C ILE A 10 52.06 -11.81 30.03
N PHE A 11 52.44 -13.08 29.95
CA PHE A 11 52.10 -13.95 28.82
C PHE A 11 50.62 -14.36 28.76
N ILE A 12 49.91 -14.34 29.88
CA ILE A 12 48.47 -14.67 29.93
C ILE A 12 47.62 -13.45 29.52
N LEU A 13 48.17 -12.23 29.61
CA LEU A 13 47.48 -10.99 29.25
C LEU A 13 47.55 -10.65 27.74
N SER A 14 48.32 -11.40 26.95
CA SER A 14 48.55 -11.13 25.52
C SER A 14 47.63 -11.88 24.55
N SER A 15 46.58 -12.57 25.02
CA SER A 15 45.60 -13.19 24.12
C SER A 15 44.62 -12.14 23.55
N CYS A 16 45.10 -11.32 22.61
CA CYS A 16 44.24 -10.45 21.82
C CYS A 16 43.65 -11.30 20.68
N THR A 17 42.42 -11.79 20.84
CA THR A 17 41.70 -12.41 19.72
C THR A 17 41.33 -11.33 18.72
N THR A 18 41.87 -11.39 17.51
CA THR A 18 41.46 -10.50 16.42
C THR A 18 40.08 -10.90 15.92
N LEU A 19 39.09 -10.03 16.13
CA LEU A 19 37.77 -10.19 15.53
C LEU A 19 37.91 -10.08 14.01
N THR A 20 37.53 -11.15 13.30
CA THR A 20 37.45 -11.12 11.84
C THR A 20 36.11 -10.48 11.44
N PRO A 21 36.10 -9.59 10.42
CA PRO A 21 34.85 -8.99 9.96
C PRO A 21 33.96 -10.08 9.35
N VAL A 22 32.75 -10.22 9.89
CA VAL A 22 31.72 -11.14 9.39
C VAL A 22 30.66 -10.33 8.66
N SER A 23 30.32 -10.72 7.44
CA SER A 23 29.21 -10.16 6.66
C SER A 23 28.06 -11.14 6.61
N TYR A 24 26.83 -10.66 6.75
CA TYR A 24 25.62 -11.45 6.58
C TYR A 24 24.54 -10.63 5.86
N VAL A 25 23.72 -11.32 5.08
CA VAL A 25 22.55 -10.75 4.41
C VAL A 25 21.30 -11.38 5.00
N LYS A 26 20.32 -10.55 5.37
CA LYS A 26 19.00 -10.98 5.82
C LYS A 26 17.94 -10.12 5.16
N THR A 27 16.85 -10.75 4.74
CA THR A 27 15.66 -10.06 4.25
C THR A 27 14.64 -9.94 5.36
N LEU A 28 13.93 -8.83 5.40
CA LEU A 28 12.82 -8.63 6.31
C LEU A 28 11.50 -9.03 5.63
N ASP A 29 10.76 -9.93 6.26
CA ASP A 29 9.53 -10.49 5.69
C ASP A 29 8.29 -9.79 6.24
N TYR A 30 7.59 -9.03 5.40
CA TYR A 30 6.39 -8.28 5.77
C TYR A 30 5.09 -9.04 5.65
N ARG A 31 5.11 -10.26 5.09
CA ARG A 31 3.90 -11.07 4.90
C ARG A 31 3.07 -11.24 6.18
N PRO A 32 3.65 -11.46 7.39
CA PRO A 32 2.85 -11.58 8.60
C PRO A 32 1.99 -10.35 8.92
N LEU A 33 2.41 -9.16 8.49
CA LEU A 33 1.62 -7.94 8.65
C LEU A 33 0.59 -7.79 7.53
N ILE A 34 1.02 -8.03 6.28
CA ILE A 34 0.20 -7.86 5.07
C ILE A 34 -0.95 -8.85 5.01
N GLU A 35 -0.70 -10.13 5.31
CA GLU A 35 -1.71 -11.19 5.34
C GLU A 35 -2.78 -10.93 6.43
N ASN A 36 -2.46 -10.13 7.44
CA ASN A 36 -3.40 -9.66 8.47
C ASN A 36 -4.07 -8.32 8.11
N GLY A 37 -4.02 -7.89 6.84
CA GLY A 37 -4.74 -6.73 6.32
C GLY A 37 -4.04 -5.38 6.55
N LEU A 38 -2.82 -5.38 7.08
CA LEU A 38 -2.03 -4.16 7.27
C LEU A 38 -1.15 -3.91 6.04
N PHE A 39 -1.39 -2.81 5.32
CA PHE A 39 -0.44 -2.38 4.30
C PHE A 39 0.86 -1.91 4.94
N VAL A 40 2.01 -2.30 4.39
CA VAL A 40 3.31 -1.96 4.96
C VAL A 40 4.25 -1.45 3.88
N THR A 41 4.95 -0.36 4.15
CA THR A 41 6.06 0.12 3.31
C THR A 41 7.12 0.85 4.13
N GLU A 42 8.38 0.70 3.71
CA GLU A 42 9.51 1.50 4.19
C GLU A 42 9.57 2.89 3.51
N SER A 43 8.82 3.10 2.44
CA SER A 43 8.81 4.36 1.70
C SER A 43 8.23 5.50 2.54
N ASN A 44 8.84 6.67 2.40
CA ASN A 44 8.36 7.92 3.02
C ASN A 44 7.08 8.47 2.36
N SER A 45 6.74 7.99 1.16
CA SER A 45 5.56 8.40 0.41
C SER A 45 4.81 7.21 -0.15
N VAL A 46 3.51 7.40 -0.32
CA VAL A 46 2.58 6.45 -0.92
C VAL A 46 1.65 7.21 -1.88
N SER A 47 1.14 6.53 -2.90
CA SER A 47 0.36 7.15 -3.98
C SER A 47 -1.14 7.24 -3.71
N PHE A 48 -1.62 6.77 -2.57
CA PHE A 48 -3.04 6.78 -2.20
C PHE A 48 -3.32 7.75 -1.05
N GLU A 49 -4.56 8.21 -0.97
CA GLU A 49 -5.06 9.06 0.13
C GLU A 49 -5.12 8.28 1.45
N TYR A 50 -4.74 8.96 2.54
CA TYR A 50 -4.79 8.39 3.88
C TYR A 50 -4.96 9.47 4.94
N THR A 51 -5.55 9.08 6.08
CA THR A 51 -5.51 9.87 7.31
C THR A 51 -4.38 9.36 8.20
N SER A 52 -3.52 10.24 8.67
CA SER A 52 -2.52 9.90 9.68
C SER A 52 -3.21 9.60 11.01
N ILE A 53 -2.86 8.47 11.62
CA ILE A 53 -3.40 8.08 12.93
C ILE A 53 -2.40 8.42 14.03
N GLY A 54 -1.13 8.08 13.83
CA GLY A 54 -0.09 8.34 14.81
C GLY A 54 1.22 7.65 14.47
N SER A 55 2.29 8.06 15.15
CA SER A 55 3.59 7.43 15.01
C SER A 55 3.64 6.11 15.76
N LEU A 56 4.16 5.08 15.10
CA LEU A 56 4.52 3.81 15.72
C LEU A 56 5.92 3.93 16.33
N PHE A 57 6.04 3.54 17.59
CA PHE A 57 7.31 3.19 18.22
C PHE A 57 7.15 1.85 18.91
N ALA A 58 7.79 0.81 18.37
CA ALA A 58 7.82 -0.52 18.96
C ALA A 58 9.26 -0.87 19.30
N GLN A 59 9.47 -1.41 20.49
CA GLN A 59 10.77 -1.89 20.95
C GLN A 59 10.60 -3.26 21.61
N GLU A 60 11.48 -4.19 21.25
CA GLU A 60 11.63 -5.45 21.95
C GLU A 60 13.07 -5.56 22.43
N THR A 61 13.24 -5.82 23.73
CA THR A 61 14.54 -6.03 24.37
C THR A 61 14.73 -7.51 24.67
N ASP A 62 15.98 -7.93 24.87
CA ASP A 62 16.24 -9.22 25.50
C ASP A 62 15.86 -9.21 27.00
N GLY A 63 15.85 -10.39 27.60
CA GLY A 63 15.56 -10.56 29.01
C GLY A 63 15.56 -12.02 29.46
N TRP A 64 15.32 -12.24 30.75
CA TRP A 64 15.24 -13.58 31.34
C TRP A 64 13.78 -13.96 31.59
N ILE A 65 13.37 -15.12 31.07
CA ILE A 65 12.04 -15.70 31.30
C ILE A 65 12.24 -17.12 31.83
N ASN A 66 11.74 -17.41 33.03
CA ASN A 66 11.85 -18.73 33.68
C ASN A 66 13.28 -19.29 33.71
N GLY A 67 14.26 -18.43 33.99
CA GLY A 67 15.68 -18.82 34.05
C GLY A 67 16.35 -19.03 32.69
N GLN A 68 15.68 -18.73 31.57
CA GLN A 68 16.27 -18.77 30.23
C GLN A 68 16.41 -17.36 29.65
N PHE A 69 17.58 -17.08 29.05
CA PHE A 69 17.80 -15.84 28.32
C PHE A 69 17.09 -15.89 26.98
N VAL A 70 16.22 -14.91 26.72
CA VAL A 70 15.43 -14.78 25.51
C VAL A 70 15.89 -13.53 24.77
N THR A 71 16.27 -13.71 23.50
CA THR A 71 16.67 -12.62 22.61
C THR A 71 15.46 -12.03 21.88
N PRO A 72 15.51 -10.74 21.47
CA PRO A 72 14.40 -10.08 20.80
C PRO A 72 14.11 -10.70 19.43
N ARG A 73 12.82 -10.89 19.13
CA ARG A 73 12.35 -11.53 17.89
C ARG A 73 11.30 -10.66 17.20
N ILE A 74 11.61 -10.23 15.98
CA ILE A 74 10.71 -9.45 15.10
C ILE A 74 9.27 -10.01 15.06
N LYS A 75 9.10 -11.35 15.11
CA LYS A 75 7.78 -11.99 15.14
C LYS A 75 6.90 -11.52 16.32
N ASN A 76 7.46 -11.35 17.51
CA ASN A 76 6.71 -10.88 18.68
C ASN A 76 6.30 -9.41 18.48
N MET A 77 7.22 -8.58 17.96
CA MET A 77 6.90 -7.19 17.59
C MET A 77 5.74 -7.11 16.60
N TYR A 78 5.71 -7.96 15.57
CA TYR A 78 4.63 -7.94 14.57
C TYR A 78 3.26 -8.18 15.18
N ASN A 79 3.14 -9.12 16.12
CA ASN A 79 1.88 -9.35 16.83
C ASN A 79 1.45 -8.09 17.60
N ASN A 80 2.36 -7.45 18.32
CA ASN A 80 2.05 -6.25 19.08
C ASN A 80 1.69 -5.07 18.16
N ILE A 81 2.37 -4.94 17.02
CA ILE A 81 2.07 -3.93 15.99
C ILE A 81 0.67 -4.16 15.40
N LEU A 82 0.30 -5.40 15.11
CA LEU A 82 -1.04 -5.73 14.60
C LEU A 82 -2.14 -5.44 15.62
N LEU A 83 -1.91 -5.78 16.89
CA LEU A 83 -2.85 -5.47 17.97
C LEU A 83 -3.03 -3.96 18.12
N GLU A 84 -1.94 -3.19 18.08
CA GLU A 84 -1.99 -1.73 18.18
C GLU A 84 -2.64 -1.10 16.94
N ALA A 85 -2.33 -1.59 15.74
CA ALA A 85 -2.98 -1.17 14.51
C ALA A 85 -4.49 -1.40 14.58
N GLN A 86 -4.92 -2.59 15.02
CA GLN A 86 -6.33 -2.91 15.20
C GLN A 86 -7.00 -2.01 16.25
N ARG A 87 -6.33 -1.78 17.39
CA ARG A 87 -6.81 -0.90 18.47
C ARG A 87 -7.05 0.53 17.97
N LEU A 88 -6.17 1.02 17.11
CA LEU A 88 -6.24 2.36 16.52
C LEU A 88 -7.11 2.41 15.25
N GLY A 89 -7.62 1.26 14.79
CA GLY A 89 -8.32 1.15 13.52
C GLY A 89 -7.43 1.39 12.29
N ALA A 90 -6.11 1.38 12.43
CA ALA A 90 -5.16 1.51 11.32
C ALA A 90 -5.25 0.32 10.37
N ASN A 91 -5.06 0.59 9.07
CA ASN A 91 -4.99 -0.44 8.03
C ASN A 91 -3.74 -0.27 7.15
N GLY A 92 -2.82 0.62 7.55
CA GLY A 92 -1.51 0.77 6.95
C GLY A 92 -0.46 1.26 7.94
N LEU A 93 0.79 0.95 7.65
CA LEU A 93 2.01 1.38 8.31
C LEU A 93 2.99 1.84 7.22
N ILE A 94 3.28 3.13 7.17
CA ILE A 94 4.18 3.73 6.17
C ILE A 94 5.41 4.31 6.85
N ASN A 95 6.44 4.65 6.05
CA ASN A 95 7.71 5.16 6.55
C ASN A 95 8.29 4.23 7.64
N MET A 96 8.18 2.91 7.42
CA MET A 96 8.64 1.95 8.39
C MET A 96 10.18 1.86 8.38
N SER A 97 10.78 1.83 9.56
CA SER A 97 12.22 1.60 9.74
C SER A 97 12.46 0.54 10.79
N VAL A 98 13.44 -0.33 10.54
CA VAL A 98 13.86 -1.37 11.49
C VAL A 98 15.33 -1.18 11.84
N LYS A 99 15.60 -1.04 13.14
CA LYS A 99 16.95 -0.92 13.68
C LYS A 99 17.20 -2.10 14.61
N ARG A 100 18.28 -2.83 14.35
CA ARG A 100 18.75 -3.90 15.23
C ARG A 100 19.96 -3.38 16.00
N LEU A 101 19.83 -3.36 17.32
CA LEU A 101 20.86 -3.01 18.28
C LEU A 101 21.27 -4.29 19.03
N ASP A 102 22.36 -4.23 19.79
CA ASP A 102 22.94 -5.41 20.45
C ASP A 102 21.92 -6.17 21.31
N HIS A 103 21.12 -5.43 22.08
CA HIS A 103 20.14 -5.98 23.05
C HIS A 103 18.69 -5.66 22.69
N SER A 104 18.42 -5.06 21.53
CA SER A 104 17.06 -4.68 21.18
C SER A 104 16.79 -4.57 19.68
N ILE A 105 15.53 -4.68 19.33
CA ILE A 105 15.01 -4.37 18.00
C ILE A 105 14.04 -3.21 18.16
N VAL A 106 14.18 -2.20 17.32
CA VAL A 106 13.31 -1.02 17.28
C VAL A 106 12.66 -0.96 15.91
N ILE A 107 11.34 -0.85 15.88
CA ILE A 107 10.54 -0.60 14.67
C ILE A 107 9.83 0.73 14.85
N GLN A 108 10.00 1.61 13.87
CA GLN A 108 9.36 2.93 13.83
C GLN A 108 8.54 3.06 12.56
N GLY A 109 7.56 3.95 12.56
CA GLY A 109 6.82 4.33 11.37
C GLY A 109 5.62 5.18 11.69
N MET A 110 4.66 5.24 10.77
CA MET A 110 3.40 5.95 10.97
C MET A 110 2.23 5.04 10.62
N PHE A 111 1.35 4.83 11.59
CA PHE A 111 0.05 4.22 11.34
C PHE A 111 -0.84 5.18 10.56
N ILE A 112 -1.53 4.62 9.58
CA ILE A 112 -2.45 5.34 8.72
C ILE A 112 -3.77 4.59 8.60
N LYS A 113 -4.84 5.35 8.37
CA LYS A 113 -6.09 4.86 7.82
C LYS A 113 -6.10 5.18 6.34
N ARG A 114 -5.89 4.18 5.50
CA ARG A 114 -6.26 4.27 4.09
C ARG A 114 -7.78 4.41 4.02
N VAL A 115 -8.23 5.41 3.29
CA VAL A 115 -9.63 5.59 2.99
C VAL A 115 -10.01 4.45 2.04
N LYS A 116 -10.82 3.49 2.52
CA LYS A 116 -11.52 2.61 1.60
C LYS A 116 -12.53 3.49 0.86
N TYR A 117 -12.57 3.41 -0.47
CA TYR A 117 -13.67 3.96 -1.26
C TYR A 117 -14.98 3.34 -0.71
N GLY A 118 -15.70 4.07 0.15
CA GLY A 118 -16.96 3.60 0.77
C GLY A 118 -17.21 3.92 2.26
N ASP A 119 -16.21 4.31 3.07
CA ASP A 119 -16.38 4.43 4.54
C ASP A 119 -16.36 5.88 5.11
N VAL A 120 -16.55 6.92 4.28
CA VAL A 120 -16.58 8.30 4.76
C VAL A 120 -17.95 8.63 5.37
N LYS A 121 -18.04 8.71 6.70
CA LYS A 121 -19.19 9.33 7.39
C LYS A 121 -19.00 10.84 7.42
N ILE A 122 -19.82 11.54 6.63
CA ILE A 122 -19.92 13.00 6.64
C ILE A 122 -20.68 13.41 7.91
N ILE A 123 -20.06 14.23 8.76
CA ILE A 123 -20.75 14.96 9.83
C ILE A 123 -21.15 16.30 9.20
N GLU A 124 -22.46 16.50 9.02
CA GLU A 124 -23.04 17.74 8.51
C GLU A 124 -22.87 18.87 9.53
N GLU A 125 -22.13 19.92 9.17
CA GLU A 125 -22.10 21.17 9.93
C GLU A 125 -22.90 22.24 9.18
N GLN A 126 -23.76 22.94 9.94
CA GLN A 126 -24.90 23.73 9.46
C GLN A 126 -24.51 24.95 8.61
N SER A 127 -25.27 25.16 7.54
CA SER A 127 -25.12 26.21 6.53
C SER A 127 -25.65 27.59 6.94
N VAL A 128 -24.93 28.65 6.58
CA VAL A 128 -25.45 30.03 6.44
C VAL A 128 -25.57 30.37 4.94
N PRO A 129 -26.68 30.98 4.45
CA PRO A 129 -26.93 31.12 3.01
C PRO A 129 -26.47 32.48 2.46
N ILE A 130 -25.79 32.50 1.31
CA ILE A 130 -25.59 33.70 0.48
C ILE A 130 -25.82 33.37 -1.01
N ALA A 131 -26.41 34.34 -1.69
CA ALA A 131 -27.20 34.30 -2.92
C ALA A 131 -26.47 33.97 -4.24
N ASN A 132 -27.22 33.25 -5.08
CA ASN A 132 -27.27 33.22 -6.55
C ASN A 132 -26.07 33.73 -7.34
N ASP A 133 -25.20 32.80 -7.72
CA ASP A 133 -24.73 32.67 -9.11
C ASP A 133 -24.26 31.24 -9.36
N SER A 134 -24.62 30.69 -10.53
CA SER A 134 -23.96 29.57 -11.23
C SER A 134 -23.67 28.24 -10.51
N LEU A 135 -24.11 27.15 -11.15
CA LEU A 135 -23.79 25.73 -10.87
C LEU A 135 -24.53 25.09 -9.68
N THR A 136 -25.73 24.58 -9.97
CA THR A 136 -26.40 23.60 -9.14
C THR A 136 -25.64 22.27 -9.11
N GLY A 137 -25.00 21.99 -7.97
CA GLY A 137 -25.07 20.70 -7.29
C GLY A 137 -23.96 19.70 -7.60
N ILE A 138 -22.99 19.59 -6.69
CA ILE A 138 -22.12 18.42 -6.54
C ILE A 138 -23.04 17.20 -6.37
N LYS A 139 -23.08 16.33 -7.38
CA LYS A 139 -23.72 15.03 -7.34
C LYS A 139 -22.66 13.96 -7.07
N ASP A 140 -22.93 13.11 -6.08
CA ASP A 140 -22.42 11.76 -6.04
C ASP A 140 -22.95 10.98 -7.27
N ASP A 141 -22.29 11.04 -8.43
CA ASP A 141 -22.75 10.31 -9.62
C ASP A 141 -21.68 9.29 -10.07
N ILE A 142 -21.82 8.04 -9.63
CA ILE A 142 -21.36 6.91 -10.44
C ILE A 142 -22.13 7.03 -11.76
N ARG A 143 -21.45 7.44 -12.85
CA ARG A 143 -22.08 7.45 -14.17
C ARG A 143 -22.30 6.01 -14.61
N VAL A 144 -23.55 5.57 -14.52
CA VAL A 144 -24.02 4.28 -15.01
C VAL A 144 -24.69 4.45 -16.36
N GLY A 145 -24.24 3.70 -17.35
CA GLY A 145 -24.80 3.70 -18.70
C GLY A 145 -25.11 2.28 -19.17
N LYS A 146 -25.83 2.18 -20.30
CA LYS A 146 -26.19 0.90 -20.93
C LYS A 146 -25.82 0.91 -22.39
N ILE A 147 -25.01 -0.06 -22.80
CA ILE A 147 -24.71 -0.34 -24.21
C ILE A 147 -25.17 -1.77 -24.53
N ASN A 148 -26.06 -1.94 -25.50
CA ASN A 148 -26.56 -3.27 -25.93
C ASN A 148 -26.96 -4.21 -24.78
N GLY A 149 -27.66 -3.69 -23.78
CA GLY A 149 -28.11 -4.45 -22.61
C GLY A 149 -27.03 -4.77 -21.57
N THR A 150 -25.80 -4.29 -21.75
CA THR A 150 -24.70 -4.42 -20.77
C THR A 150 -24.52 -3.09 -20.03
N GLU A 151 -24.63 -3.14 -18.71
CA GLU A 151 -24.40 -1.98 -17.84
C GLU A 151 -22.89 -1.72 -17.70
N TYR A 152 -22.50 -0.46 -17.79
CA TYR A 152 -21.16 0.01 -17.45
C TYR A 152 -21.24 1.06 -16.35
N SER A 153 -20.26 1.08 -15.46
CA SER A 153 -20.16 2.09 -14.41
C SER A 153 -18.79 2.77 -14.45
N VAL A 154 -18.79 4.11 -14.49
CA VAL A 154 -17.55 4.90 -14.35
C VAL A 154 -17.27 5.02 -12.85
N PHE A 155 -16.14 4.46 -12.42
CA PHE A 155 -15.74 4.46 -11.01
C PHE A 155 -14.51 5.32 -10.74
N ARG A 156 -13.82 5.77 -11.80
CA ARG A 156 -12.72 6.73 -11.71
C ARG A 156 -12.66 7.53 -13.00
N GLU A 157 -12.59 8.84 -12.87
CA GLU A 157 -12.29 9.74 -13.96
C GLU A 157 -11.19 10.70 -13.49
N THR A 158 -10.11 10.78 -14.25
CA THR A 158 -9.03 11.75 -14.06
C THR A 158 -8.99 12.70 -15.25
N GLU A 159 -8.02 13.62 -15.24
CA GLU A 159 -7.77 14.48 -16.41
C GLU A 159 -7.29 13.69 -17.65
N TYR A 160 -6.69 12.51 -17.47
CA TYR A 160 -6.08 11.71 -18.55
C TYR A 160 -6.83 10.41 -18.88
N GLU A 161 -7.55 9.83 -17.93
CA GLU A 161 -8.20 8.53 -18.10
C GLU A 161 -9.61 8.47 -17.51
N ILE A 162 -10.43 7.59 -18.07
CA ILE A 162 -11.73 7.20 -17.54
C ILE A 162 -11.73 5.68 -17.36
N CYS A 163 -11.92 5.22 -16.12
CA CYS A 163 -12.01 3.81 -15.80
C CYS A 163 -13.47 3.38 -15.65
N LEU A 164 -13.85 2.38 -16.44
CA LEU A 164 -15.19 1.84 -16.49
C LEU A 164 -15.15 0.36 -16.10
N SER A 165 -16.12 -0.08 -15.30
CA SER A 165 -16.33 -1.49 -15.01
C SER A 165 -17.59 -2.01 -15.69
N THR A 166 -17.56 -3.27 -16.12
CA THR A 166 -18.64 -3.95 -16.83
C THR A 166 -18.81 -5.38 -16.30
N SER A 167 -20.00 -5.96 -16.43
CA SER A 167 -20.25 -7.34 -15.98
C SER A 167 -19.57 -8.41 -16.84
N ARG A 168 -19.14 -8.07 -18.07
CA ARG A 168 -18.45 -8.95 -19.02
C ARG A 168 -17.51 -8.17 -19.92
N LYS A 169 -16.58 -8.86 -20.59
CA LYS A 169 -15.79 -8.24 -21.67
C LYS A 169 -16.71 -7.70 -22.77
N LEU A 170 -16.49 -6.45 -23.12
CA LEU A 170 -17.15 -5.79 -24.25
C LEU A 170 -16.47 -6.14 -25.57
N THR A 171 -17.26 -6.13 -26.64
CA THR A 171 -16.76 -6.18 -28.01
C THR A 171 -16.21 -4.82 -28.44
N VAL A 172 -15.42 -4.80 -29.51
CA VAL A 172 -14.82 -3.56 -30.05
C VAL A 172 -15.88 -2.52 -30.41
N SER A 173 -16.99 -2.93 -31.02
CA SER A 173 -18.08 -2.01 -31.40
C SER A 173 -18.77 -1.40 -30.18
N GLU A 174 -18.97 -2.17 -29.12
CA GLU A 174 -19.55 -1.69 -27.86
C GLU A 174 -18.65 -0.65 -27.17
N MET A 175 -17.33 -0.90 -27.12
CA MET A 175 -16.36 0.05 -26.55
C MET A 175 -16.31 1.37 -27.33
N LYS A 176 -16.40 1.30 -28.67
CA LYS A 176 -16.52 2.50 -29.52
C LYS A 176 -17.83 3.25 -29.26
N GLY A 177 -18.93 2.52 -29.07
CA GLY A 177 -20.23 3.09 -28.70
C GLY A 177 -20.16 3.91 -27.41
N ILE A 178 -19.56 3.35 -26.36
CA ILE A 178 -19.37 4.03 -25.07
C ILE A 178 -18.51 5.29 -25.23
N LYS A 179 -17.42 5.23 -26.00
CA LYS A 179 -16.57 6.40 -26.23
C LYS A 179 -17.34 7.55 -26.90
N LYS A 180 -18.21 7.22 -27.86
CA LYS A 180 -19.08 8.20 -28.52
C LYS A 180 -20.12 8.79 -27.57
N GLU A 181 -20.73 7.94 -26.73
CA GLU A 181 -21.74 8.35 -25.74
C GLU A 181 -21.18 9.28 -24.66
N LEU A 182 -19.97 9.00 -24.17
CA LEU A 182 -19.33 9.79 -23.13
C LEU A 182 -18.69 11.10 -23.63
N VAL A 183 -18.70 11.34 -24.96
CA VAL A 183 -18.13 12.54 -25.61
C VAL A 183 -16.70 12.86 -25.15
N VAL A 184 -15.90 11.83 -24.91
CA VAL A 184 -14.55 11.99 -24.35
C VAL A 184 -13.54 12.20 -25.47
N SER A 185 -13.09 13.43 -25.64
CA SER A 185 -11.94 13.74 -26.50
C SER A 185 -10.65 13.70 -25.67
N LYS A 186 -9.61 13.02 -26.20
CA LYS A 186 -8.23 12.96 -25.65
C LYS A 186 -8.00 12.21 -24.34
N LYS A 187 -9.01 11.61 -23.71
CA LYS A 187 -8.82 10.71 -22.55
C LYS A 187 -8.73 9.24 -22.97
N VAL A 188 -7.95 8.46 -22.21
CA VAL A 188 -7.88 7.00 -22.35
C VAL A 188 -9.08 6.38 -21.64
N LEU A 189 -9.85 5.54 -22.31
CA LEU A 189 -10.87 4.71 -21.65
C LEU A 189 -10.25 3.37 -21.23
N GLN A 190 -10.35 3.05 -19.95
CA GLN A 190 -9.83 1.83 -19.35
C GLN A 190 -11.00 0.91 -18.94
N PHE A 191 -11.05 -0.30 -19.50
CA PHE A 191 -12.16 -1.23 -19.28
C PHE A 191 -11.78 -2.35 -18.32
N TYR A 192 -12.60 -2.52 -17.27
CA TYR A 192 -12.45 -3.52 -16.21
C TYR A 192 -13.66 -4.45 -16.17
N ILE A 193 -13.46 -5.67 -15.66
CA ILE A 193 -14.56 -6.60 -15.34
C ILE A 193 -14.88 -6.47 -13.86
N LEU A 194 -16.15 -6.26 -13.54
CA LEU A 194 -16.64 -6.18 -12.18
C LEU A 194 -16.43 -7.51 -11.44
N GLY A 195 -15.87 -7.46 -10.23
CA GLY A 195 -15.74 -8.64 -9.35
C GLY A 195 -14.55 -9.56 -9.68
N ILE A 196 -13.67 -9.18 -10.60
CA ILE A 196 -12.35 -9.80 -10.73
C ILE A 196 -11.36 -8.88 -10.02
N ASP A 197 -10.74 -9.38 -8.95
CA ASP A 197 -9.64 -8.72 -8.21
C ASP A 197 -8.39 -8.63 -9.10
N ASN A 198 -8.45 -7.82 -10.15
CA ASN A 198 -7.34 -7.54 -11.01
C ASN A 198 -7.26 -6.02 -11.18
N ASP A 199 -6.20 -5.44 -10.63
CA ASP A 199 -5.89 -4.01 -10.76
C ASP A 199 -5.60 -3.59 -12.21
N ASN A 200 -5.64 -4.53 -13.16
CA ASN A 200 -5.31 -4.30 -14.55
C ASN A 200 -6.56 -4.29 -15.44
N PRO A 201 -6.73 -3.27 -16.31
CA PRO A 201 -7.81 -3.24 -17.29
C PRO A 201 -7.60 -4.38 -18.30
N TYR A 202 -8.69 -4.98 -18.80
CA TYR A 202 -8.60 -5.97 -19.86
C TYR A 202 -8.46 -5.33 -21.25
N ALA A 203 -8.85 -4.06 -21.38
CA ALA A 203 -8.67 -3.29 -22.61
C ALA A 203 -8.51 -1.78 -22.32
N SER A 204 -7.76 -1.10 -23.19
CA SER A 204 -7.64 0.37 -23.20
C SER A 204 -7.98 0.91 -24.58
N LEU A 205 -8.76 1.98 -24.64
CA LEU A 205 -9.11 2.68 -25.88
C LEU A 205 -8.64 4.13 -25.81
N TYR A 206 -7.65 4.47 -26.64
CA TYR A 206 -7.13 5.83 -26.78
C TYR A 206 -7.26 6.25 -28.25
N GLU A 207 -7.89 7.39 -28.52
CA GLU A 207 -8.16 7.85 -29.89
C GLU A 207 -8.73 6.73 -30.80
N THR A 208 -7.96 6.23 -31.75
CA THR A 208 -8.35 5.13 -32.66
C THR A 208 -7.59 3.82 -32.38
N GLN A 209 -6.86 3.75 -31.27
CA GLN A 209 -6.07 2.58 -30.87
C GLN A 209 -6.77 1.83 -29.73
N LEU A 210 -7.04 0.55 -29.96
CA LEU A 210 -7.50 -0.39 -28.94
C LEU A 210 -6.38 -1.35 -28.58
N ILE A 211 -6.10 -1.45 -27.29
CA ILE A 211 -5.10 -2.33 -26.71
C ILE A 211 -5.84 -3.40 -25.90
N GLU A 212 -5.75 -4.67 -26.29
CA GLU A 212 -6.27 -5.79 -25.52
C GLU A 212 -5.17 -6.38 -24.62
N HIS A 213 -5.30 -6.15 -23.32
CA HIS A 213 -4.33 -6.59 -22.32
C HIS A 213 -4.45 -8.10 -22.08
N GLY A 214 -3.30 -8.78 -21.97
CA GLY A 214 -3.20 -10.25 -21.82
C GLY A 214 -3.08 -11.04 -23.13
N LYS A 215 -3.36 -10.44 -24.30
CA LYS A 215 -3.06 -11.04 -25.61
C LYS A 215 -1.95 -10.31 -26.38
N GLY A 216 -1.49 -9.16 -25.88
CA GLY A 216 -0.47 -8.33 -26.55
C GLY A 216 -0.92 -7.78 -27.91
N LYS A 217 -2.24 -7.70 -28.15
CA LYS A 217 -2.80 -7.34 -29.45
C LYS A 217 -3.19 -5.87 -29.44
N ILE A 218 -2.56 -5.10 -30.34
CA ILE A 218 -2.90 -3.70 -30.63
C ILE A 218 -3.69 -3.70 -31.94
N THR A 219 -4.86 -3.06 -31.94
CA THR A 219 -5.69 -2.89 -33.13
C THR A 219 -5.86 -1.40 -33.37
N GLU A 220 -5.38 -0.92 -34.51
CA GLU A 220 -5.60 0.46 -34.97
C GLU A 220 -6.83 0.50 -35.88
N PHE A 221 -7.62 1.56 -35.76
CA PHE A 221 -8.77 1.80 -36.62
C PHE A 221 -8.54 3.05 -37.46
N ASN A 222 -8.95 3.00 -38.73
CA ASN A 222 -9.19 4.22 -39.50
C ASN A 222 -10.60 4.74 -39.15
N GLU A 223 -10.76 6.07 -39.06
CA GLU A 223 -12.05 6.74 -38.83
C GLU A 223 -13.11 6.36 -39.87
#